data_AF-A0A485PXL0-F1
#
_entry.id   AF-A0A485PXL0-F1
#
_cell.length_a   1.000
_cell.length_b   1.000
_cell.length_c   1.000
_cell.angle_alpha   90.00
_cell.angle_beta   90.00
_cell.angle_gamma   90.00
#
_symmetry.space_group_name_H-M   'P 1'
#
loop_
_entity.id
_entity.type
_entity.pdbx_description
1 polymer ?
#
loop_
_entity_poly.entity_id
_entity_poly.type
_entity_poly.pdbx_seq_one_letter_code
_entity_poly.pdbx_strand_id
1 'polypeptide(L)'
;MAEGKERLRVYRQTLMRGLRMVARKPTNLAKVGNVQQEKDESLAAFLERIMEAFRTCTLMDPEAPESKAAVIMAFVNESAIDIRRKLQRIDRLGDKSLQDLLVVAKKVYNNWEPPEDKQACAMAAASSKQTRDLVR
;
A
#
# COMPACT_ATOMS: atom_id res chain seq x y z
N MET A 1 -32.33 3.64 -40.49
CA MET A 1 -32.41 3.10 -39.12
C MET A 1 -31.06 2.99 -38.39
N ALA A 2 -29.93 2.74 -39.07
CA ALA A 2 -28.61 2.57 -38.43
C ALA A 2 -27.96 3.88 -37.94
N GLU A 3 -28.05 4.96 -38.73
CA GLU A 3 -27.43 6.25 -38.43
C GLU A 3 -27.89 6.90 -37.12
N GLY A 4 -29.18 6.81 -36.80
CA GLY A 4 -29.72 7.38 -35.56
C GLY A 4 -29.21 6.66 -34.30
N LYS A 5 -29.02 5.34 -34.39
CA LYS A 5 -28.46 4.52 -33.30
C LYS A 5 -26.99 4.86 -33.07
N GLU A 6 -26.23 5.08 -34.13
CA GLU A 6 -24.82 5.44 -34.02
C GLU A 6 -24.62 6.83 -33.42
N ARG A 7 -25.38 7.83 -33.88
CA ARG A 7 -25.36 9.19 -33.28
C ARG A 7 -25.70 9.15 -31.79
N LEU A 8 -26.71 8.36 -31.40
CA LEU A 8 -27.08 8.20 -30.00
C LEU A 8 -25.96 7.53 -29.17
N ARG A 9 -25.26 6.55 -29.74
CA ARG A 9 -24.13 5.87 -29.09
C ARG A 9 -22.97 6.85 -28.85
N VAL A 10 -22.58 7.61 -29.87
CA VAL A 10 -21.52 8.62 -29.78
C VAL A 10 -21.87 9.72 -28.77
N TYR A 11 -23.12 10.20 -28.79
CA TYR A 11 -23.60 11.18 -27.82
C TYR A 11 -23.50 10.67 -26.38
N ARG A 12 -23.98 9.45 -26.11
CA ARG A 12 -23.90 8.82 -24.77
C ARG A 12 -22.45 8.65 -24.32
N GLN A 13 -21.56 8.20 -25.19
CA GLN A 13 -20.14 8.05 -24.87
C GLN A 13 -19.48 9.39 -24.54
N THR A 14 -19.77 10.42 -25.33
CA THR A 14 -19.22 11.77 -25.14
C THR A 14 -19.71 12.37 -23.81
N LEU A 15 -21.00 12.25 -23.52
CA LEU A 15 -21.60 12.73 -22.28
C LEU A 15 -21.03 11.98 -21.06
N MET A 16 -20.90 10.65 -21.14
CA MET A 16 -20.27 9.85 -20.08
C MET A 16 -18.80 10.22 -19.88
N ARG A 17 -18.06 10.54 -20.94
CA ARG A 17 -16.66 10.98 -20.84
C ARG A 17 -16.55 12.36 -20.18
N GLY A 18 -17.42 13.31 -20.57
CA GLY A 18 -17.50 14.64 -19.95
C GLY A 18 -17.87 14.56 -18.47
N LEU A 19 -18.90 13.79 -18.12
CA LEU A 19 -19.30 13.58 -16.72
C LEU A 19 -18.19 12.92 -15.91
N ARG A 20 -17.49 11.91 -16.45
CA ARG A 20 -16.34 11.31 -15.76
C ARG A 20 -15.23 12.32 -15.53
N MET A 21 -14.96 13.23 -16.46
CA MET A 21 -13.95 14.28 -16.31
C MET A 21 -14.35 15.33 -15.25
N VAL A 22 -15.62 15.71 -15.19
CA VAL A 22 -16.12 16.69 -14.19
C VAL A 22 -16.26 16.04 -12.81
N ALA A 23 -16.64 14.77 -12.74
CA ALA A 23 -16.70 13.99 -11.51
C ALA A 23 -15.31 13.59 -10.97
N ARG A 24 -14.22 13.92 -11.69
CA ARG A 24 -12.86 13.73 -11.20
C ARG A 24 -12.68 14.57 -9.94
N LYS A 25 -12.73 13.91 -8.77
CA LYS A 25 -12.25 14.51 -7.52
C LYS A 25 -10.83 15.05 -7.77
N PRO A 26 -10.48 16.25 -7.29
CA PRO A 26 -9.10 16.72 -7.33
C PRO A 26 -8.20 15.65 -6.71
N THR A 27 -7.08 15.33 -7.35
CA THR A 27 -6.10 14.36 -6.86
C THR A 27 -5.59 14.83 -5.49
N ASN A 28 -6.18 14.32 -4.41
CA ASN A 28 -5.89 14.78 -3.06
C ASN A 28 -4.85 13.88 -2.42
N LEU A 29 -3.59 14.03 -2.88
CA LEU A 29 -2.44 13.34 -2.28
C LEU A 29 -2.18 13.79 -0.85
N ALA A 30 -2.60 15.00 -0.47
CA ALA A 30 -2.49 15.48 0.91
C ALA A 30 -3.30 14.59 1.88
N LYS A 31 -4.45 14.05 1.46
CA LYS A 31 -5.21 13.09 2.27
C LYS A 31 -4.52 11.74 2.40
N VAL A 32 -3.80 11.29 1.37
CA VAL A 32 -2.97 10.07 1.45
C VAL A 32 -1.85 10.27 2.46
N GLY A 33 -1.25 11.47 2.51
CA GLY A 33 -0.23 11.83 3.51
C GLY A 33 -0.72 11.90 4.96
N ASN A 34 -2.03 11.76 5.20
CA ASN A 34 -2.56 11.65 6.57
C ASN A 34 -2.60 10.19 7.08
N VAL A 35 -2.34 9.21 6.21
CA VAL A 35 -2.35 7.79 6.55
C VAL A 35 -0.99 7.41 7.12
N GLN A 36 -0.69 7.85 8.34
CA GLN A 36 0.55 7.48 9.03
C GLN A 36 0.45 6.09 9.64
N GLN A 37 1.54 5.32 9.59
CA GLN A 37 1.62 4.03 10.27
C GLN A 37 1.50 4.21 11.78
N GLU A 38 0.55 3.53 12.39
CA GLU A 38 0.35 3.58 13.83
C GLU A 38 1.38 2.68 14.54
N LYS A 39 1.64 2.96 15.83
CA LYS A 39 2.73 2.31 16.59
C LYS A 39 2.64 0.79 16.62
N ASP A 40 1.43 0.26 16.81
CA ASP A 40 1.18 -1.18 16.98
C ASP A 40 0.53 -1.78 15.71
N GLU A 41 0.47 -1.02 14.62
CA GLU A 41 -0.13 -1.46 13.38
C GLU A 41 0.85 -2.31 12.56
N SER A 42 0.35 -3.47 12.13
CA SER A 42 1.10 -4.34 11.23
C SER A 42 1.37 -3.66 9.88
N LEU A 43 2.52 -3.96 9.28
CA LEU A 43 2.90 -3.41 7.98
C LEU A 43 1.87 -3.72 6.86
N ALA A 44 1.17 -4.85 6.96
CA ALA A 44 0.15 -5.25 5.99
C ALA A 44 -1.13 -4.40 6.13
N ALA A 45 -1.60 -4.17 7.37
CA ALA A 45 -2.74 -3.30 7.63
C ALA A 45 -2.46 -1.86 7.18
N PHE A 46 -1.25 -1.37 7.48
CA PHE A 46 -0.79 -0.07 7.03
C PHE A 46 -0.79 0.08 5.52
N LEU A 47 -0.25 -0.91 4.81
CA LEU A 47 -0.22 -0.91 3.35
C LEU A 47 -1.64 -0.90 2.76
N GLU A 48 -2.56 -1.69 3.32
CA GLU A 48 -3.95 -1.71 2.87
C GLU A 48 -4.62 -0.35 3.05
N ARG A 49 -4.37 0.37 4.15
CA ARG A 49 -4.88 1.73 4.36
C ARG A 49 -4.34 2.72 3.34
N ILE A 50 -3.05 2.61 2.96
CA ILE A 50 -2.49 3.42 1.87
C ILE A 50 -3.22 3.11 0.56
N MET A 51 -3.35 1.84 0.19
CA MET A 51 -4.03 1.42 -1.04
C MET A 51 -5.47 1.95 -1.09
N GLU A 52 -6.19 1.83 0.03
CA GLU A 52 -7.56 2.32 0.17
C GLU A 52 -7.63 3.86 0.10
N ALA A 53 -6.66 4.57 0.67
CA ALA A 53 -6.59 6.02 0.53
C ALA A 53 -6.35 6.46 -0.91
N PHE A 54 -5.54 5.72 -1.69
CA PHE A 54 -5.43 5.97 -3.13
C PHE A 54 -6.76 5.74 -3.84
N ARG A 55 -7.46 4.63 -3.57
CA ARG A 55 -8.78 4.30 -4.17
C ARG A 55 -9.86 5.35 -3.83
N THR A 56 -9.84 5.89 -2.60
CA THR A 56 -10.91 6.76 -2.09
C THR A 56 -10.64 8.26 -2.26
N CYS A 57 -9.38 8.68 -2.13
CA CYS A 57 -8.95 10.09 -2.15
C CYS A 57 -8.37 10.53 -3.48
N THR A 58 -8.00 9.58 -4.36
CA THR A 58 -7.41 9.88 -5.67
C THR A 58 -8.16 9.13 -6.79
N LEU A 59 -7.84 9.46 -8.03
CA LEU A 59 -8.32 8.74 -9.21
C LEU A 59 -7.29 7.74 -9.73
N MET A 60 -6.19 7.58 -9.00
CA MET A 60 -5.12 6.65 -9.33
C MET A 60 -5.56 5.25 -8.90
N ASP A 61 -5.45 4.29 -9.80
CA ASP A 61 -5.45 2.89 -9.42
C ASP A 61 -4.09 2.59 -8.78
N PRO A 62 -4.03 2.26 -7.48
CA PRO A 62 -2.74 2.04 -6.82
C PRO A 62 -2.00 0.78 -7.31
N GLU A 63 -2.68 -0.12 -8.03
CA GLU A 63 -2.08 -1.31 -8.63
C GLU A 63 -1.55 -1.05 -10.06
N ALA A 64 -1.95 0.08 -10.66
CA ALA A 64 -1.49 0.46 -11.98
C ALA A 64 -0.01 0.91 -11.99
N PRO A 65 0.77 0.58 -13.03
CA PRO A 65 2.18 0.97 -13.14
C PRO A 65 2.42 2.48 -13.00
N GLU A 66 1.50 3.30 -13.50
CA GLU A 66 1.59 4.76 -13.49
C GLU A 66 1.53 5.36 -12.08
N SER A 67 0.88 4.66 -11.14
CA SER A 67 0.68 5.10 -9.75
C SER A 67 1.77 4.59 -8.82
N LYS A 68 2.57 3.62 -9.25
CA LYS A 68 3.54 2.88 -8.43
C LYS A 68 4.52 3.80 -7.69
N ALA A 69 5.03 4.83 -8.37
CA ALA A 69 5.96 5.79 -7.75
C ALA A 69 5.30 6.58 -6.62
N ALA A 70 4.05 7.00 -6.79
CA ALA A 70 3.31 7.73 -5.76
C ALA A 70 3.02 6.84 -4.54
N VAL A 71 2.64 5.59 -4.77
CA VAL A 71 2.41 4.60 -3.69
C VAL A 71 3.70 4.33 -2.91
N ILE A 72 4.84 4.16 -3.60
CA ILE A 72 6.14 3.98 -2.95
C ILE A 72 6.52 5.20 -2.11
N MET A 73 6.35 6.42 -2.63
CA MET A 73 6.64 7.62 -1.86
C MET A 73 5.75 7.76 -0.63
N ALA A 74 4.45 7.50 -0.76
CA ALA A 74 3.52 7.50 0.37
C ALA A 74 3.93 6.47 1.43
N PHE A 75 4.23 5.24 1.01
CA PHE A 75 4.70 4.19 1.91
C PHE A 75 5.96 4.61 2.69
N VAL A 76 6.97 5.19 2.01
CA VAL A 76 8.21 5.63 2.68
C VAL A 76 7.96 6.79 3.64
N ASN A 77 7.19 7.80 3.22
CA ASN A 77 7.00 9.02 4.01
C ASN A 77 6.08 8.79 5.21
N GLU A 78 5.04 8.00 5.03
CA GLU A 78 4.03 7.78 6.06
C GLU A 78 4.32 6.57 6.97
N SER A 79 5.37 5.80 6.68
CA SER A 79 5.87 4.75 7.59
C SER A 79 6.25 5.33 8.96
N ALA A 80 6.27 4.45 9.97
CA ALA A 80 6.76 4.77 11.31
C ALA A 80 8.18 5.35 11.24
N ILE A 81 8.54 6.21 12.20
CA ILE A 81 9.75 7.05 12.14
C ILE A 81 11.03 6.22 11.94
N ASP A 82 11.15 5.10 12.64
CA ASP A 82 12.27 4.17 12.58
C ASP A 82 12.35 3.44 11.23
N ILE A 83 11.20 2.97 10.72
CA ILE A 83 11.09 2.34 9.40
C ILE A 83 11.44 3.36 8.31
N ARG A 84 10.83 4.56 8.33
CA ARG A 84 11.11 5.64 7.38
C ARG A 84 12.60 5.99 7.34
N ARG A 85 13.24 6.19 8.51
CA ARG A 85 14.68 6.46 8.59
C ARG A 85 15.51 5.33 7.98
N LYS A 86 15.08 4.07 8.12
CA LYS A 86 15.77 2.94 7.50
C LYS A 86 15.60 2.94 5.98
N LEU A 87 14.38 3.16 5.48
CA LEU A 87 14.07 3.17 4.06
C LEU A 87 14.79 4.32 3.32
N GLN A 88 14.83 5.51 3.91
CA GLN A 88 15.51 6.69 3.33
C GLN A 88 17.04 6.53 3.21
N ARG A 89 17.65 5.58 3.94
CA ARG A 89 19.08 5.28 3.87
C ARG A 89 19.44 4.21 2.84
N ILE A 90 18.45 3.62 2.17
CA ILE A 90 18.71 2.61 1.13
C ILE A 90 19.33 3.30 -0.08
N ASP A 91 20.48 2.79 -0.52
CA ASP A 91 21.11 3.29 -1.73
C ASP A 91 20.23 3.00 -2.95
N ARG A 92 20.19 3.98 -3.87
CA ARG A 92 19.35 3.96 -5.08
C ARG A 92 17.88 3.64 -4.75
N LEU A 93 17.31 4.32 -3.75
CA LEU A 93 15.91 4.15 -3.33
C LEU A 93 14.92 4.23 -4.50
N GLY A 94 15.16 5.12 -5.47
CA GLY A 94 14.31 5.27 -6.66
C GLY A 94 14.25 4.04 -7.57
N ASP A 95 15.24 3.13 -7.47
CA ASP A 95 15.30 1.90 -8.27
C ASP A 95 14.63 0.72 -7.54
N LYS A 96 14.15 0.91 -6.30
CA LYS A 96 13.56 -0.17 -5.49
C LYS A 96 12.10 -0.38 -5.81
N SER A 97 11.70 -1.65 -5.84
CA SER A 97 10.28 -2.00 -5.91
C SER A 97 9.61 -1.87 -4.54
N LEU A 98 8.29 -1.73 -4.52
CA LEU A 98 7.51 -1.75 -3.27
C LEU A 98 7.78 -3.03 -2.46
N GLN A 99 7.96 -4.18 -3.12
CA GLN A 99 8.28 -5.45 -2.47
C GLN A 99 9.64 -5.42 -1.76
N ASP A 100 10.67 -4.83 -2.39
CA ASP A 100 11.98 -4.68 -1.77
C ASP A 100 11.91 -3.84 -0.48
N LEU A 101 11.12 -2.76 -0.52
CA LEU A 101 10.92 -1.89 0.64
C LEU A 101 10.13 -2.58 1.75
N LEU A 102 9.12 -3.38 1.42
CA LEU A 102 8.36 -4.18 2.39
C LEU A 102 9.26 -5.19 3.11
N VAL A 103 10.22 -5.81 2.42
CA VAL A 103 11.19 -6.72 3.05
C VAL A 103 12.05 -5.99 4.08
N VAL A 104 12.51 -4.78 3.78
CA VAL A 104 13.31 -3.99 4.72
C VAL A 104 12.47 -3.50 5.89
N ALA A 105 11.28 -2.97 5.63
CA ALA A 105 10.37 -2.49 6.65
C ALA A 105 9.96 -3.61 7.61
N LYS A 106 9.62 -4.80 7.10
CA LYS A 106 9.31 -5.97 7.92
C LYS A 106 10.46 -6.38 8.83
N LYS A 107 11.71 -6.29 8.36
CA LYS A 107 12.89 -6.56 9.22
C LYS A 107 12.98 -5.57 10.38
N VAL A 108 12.73 -4.28 10.13
CA VAL A 108 12.76 -3.26 11.19
C VAL A 108 11.62 -3.49 12.19
N TYR A 109 10.39 -3.68 11.68
CA TYR A 109 9.21 -3.93 12.49
C TYR A 109 9.35 -5.18 13.37
N ASN A 110 9.78 -6.32 12.82
CA ASN A 110 9.96 -7.55 13.59
C ASN A 110 11.15 -7.47 14.56
N ASN A 111 12.23 -6.78 14.18
CA ASN A 111 13.36 -6.58 15.09
C ASN A 111 13.04 -5.60 16.22
N TRP A 112 11.93 -4.86 16.13
CA TRP A 112 11.45 -3.94 17.14
C TRP A 112 10.70 -4.61 18.30
N GLU A 113 10.21 -5.86 18.16
CA GLU A 113 9.54 -6.56 19.28
C GLU A 113 10.34 -6.37 20.58
N PRO A 114 9.73 -5.84 21.65
CA PRO A 114 10.41 -5.73 22.92
C PRO A 114 10.92 -7.13 23.32
N PRO A 115 12.03 -7.23 24.07
CA PRO A 115 12.70 -8.50 24.34
C PRO A 115 11.79 -9.59 24.92
N GLU A 116 10.68 -9.19 25.57
CA GLU A 116 9.66 -10.09 26.13
C GLU A 116 8.83 -10.80 25.03
N ASP A 117 8.43 -10.09 23.98
CA ASP A 117 7.60 -10.65 22.89
C ASP A 117 8.41 -11.55 21.96
N LYS A 118 9.70 -11.24 21.76
CA LYS A 118 10.64 -12.10 21.01
C LYS A 118 10.74 -13.50 21.63
N GLN A 119 10.68 -13.59 22.96
CA GLN A 119 10.73 -14.87 23.68
C GLN A 119 9.43 -15.66 23.47
N ALA A 120 8.27 -14.99 23.51
CA ALA A 120 6.98 -15.61 23.27
C ALA A 120 6.84 -16.15 21.84
N CYS A 121 7.25 -15.38 20.83
CA CYS A 121 7.23 -15.83 19.43
C CYS A 121 8.24 -16.95 19.16
N ALA A 122 9.43 -16.92 19.77
CA ALA A 122 10.40 -18.00 19.68
C ALA A 122 9.90 -19.31 20.32
N MET A 123 9.21 -19.22 21.47
CA MET A 123 8.61 -20.38 22.14
C MET A 123 7.42 -20.96 21.35
N ALA A 124 6.56 -20.12 20.77
CA ALA A 124 5.46 -20.56 19.91
C ALA A 124 5.97 -21.27 18.63
N ALA A 125 7.04 -20.73 18.02
CA ALA A 125 7.69 -21.33 16.87
C ALA A 125 8.42 -22.66 17.19
N ALA A 126 8.92 -22.83 18.42
CA ALA A 126 9.51 -24.09 18.88
C ALA A 126 8.43 -25.15 19.18
N SER A 127 7.33 -24.75 19.82
CA SER A 127 6.20 -25.64 20.15
C SER A 127 5.50 -26.20 18.90
N SER A 128 5.36 -25.39 17.85
CA SER A 128 4.79 -25.83 16.56
C SER A 128 5.68 -26.79 15.75
N LYS A 129 7.00 -26.83 16.04
CA LYS A 129 7.92 -27.84 15.46
C LYS A 129 7.82 -29.16 16.22
N GLN A 130 7.73 -29.09 17.55
CA GLN A 130 7.61 -30.26 18.42
C GLN A 130 6.30 -31.04 18.20
N THR A 131 5.21 -30.36 17.85
CA THR A 131 3.92 -31.03 17.54
C THR A 131 3.89 -31.70 16.16
N ARG A 132 4.79 -31.36 15.22
CA ARG A 132 4.90 -32.06 13.93
C ARG A 132 5.78 -33.30 13.99
N ASP A 133 6.81 -33.30 14.84
CA ASP A 133 7.71 -34.46 15.01
C ASP A 133 7.08 -35.59 15.83
N LEU A 134 5.98 -35.35 16.54
CA LEU A 134 5.24 -36.37 17.31
C LEU A 134 4.13 -37.08 16.53
N VAL A 135 3.87 -36.68 15.28
CA VAL A 135 2.79 -37.24 14.43
C VAL A 135 3.38 -38.03 13.24
N ARG A 136 4.61 -38.56 13.37
CA ARG A 136 5.25 -39.41 12.35
C ARG A 136 5.65 -40.77 12.89
#